data_AF-A0A959NVD5-F1
#
_entry.id   AF-A0A959NVD5-F1
#
_cell.length_a   1.000
_cell.length_b   1.000
_cell.length_c   1.000
_cell.angle_alpha   90.00
_cell.angle_beta   90.00
_cell.angle_gamma   90.00
#
_symmetry.space_group_name_H-M   'P 1'
#
loop_
_entity.id
_entity.type
_entity.pdbx_description
1 polymer ?
#
loop_
_entity_poly.entity_id
_entity_poly.type
_entity_poly.pdbx_seq_one_letter_code
_entity_poly.pdbx_strand_id
1 'polypeptide(L)' 'SLVTSGKVIKGYKVWVEHNGEEIGRGKITSLKRNKDEVKEVQKSVECGILIEPKVEGIEENDEIVLYKLVKN' A
#
# COMPACT_ATOMS: atom_id res chain seq x y z
N SER A 1 4.03 -5.78 -5.48
CA SER A 1 3.93 -4.41 -6.04
C SER A 1 5.28 -3.71 -5.98
N LEU A 2 5.58 -2.85 -6.96
CA LEU A 2 6.80 -2.03 -6.96
C LEU A 2 6.50 -0.67 -6.32
N VAL A 3 7.38 -0.20 -5.44
CA VAL A 3 7.25 1.16 -4.87
C VAL A 3 7.67 2.19 -5.92
N THR A 4 6.69 2.88 -6.50
CA THR A 4 6.89 3.88 -7.57
C THR A 4 7.39 5.22 -7.05
N SER A 5 6.97 5.62 -5.84
CA SER A 5 7.40 6.86 -5.20
C SER A 5 7.38 6.77 -3.66
N GLY A 6 8.21 7.58 -3.00
CA GLY A 6 8.27 7.67 -1.54
C GLY A 6 8.74 6.37 -0.85
N LYS A 7 8.07 6.01 0.25
CA LYS A 7 8.32 4.78 1.01
C LYS A 7 7.00 4.19 1.51
N VAL A 8 6.94 2.87 1.55
CA VAL A 8 5.80 2.12 2.09
C VAL A 8 6.04 1.86 3.56
N ILE A 9 5.09 2.22 4.44
CA ILE A 9 5.24 2.06 5.89
C ILE A 9 4.08 1.21 6.42
N LYS A 10 4.42 0.14 7.15
CA LYS A 10 3.43 -0.72 7.80
C LYS A 10 2.55 0.10 8.74
N GLY A 11 1.24 -0.14 8.70
CA GLY A 11 0.26 0.54 9.54
C GLY A 11 -0.24 1.89 9.02
N TYR A 12 0.27 2.36 7.88
CA TYR A 12 -0.29 3.57 7.25
C TYR A 12 -1.63 3.24 6.58
N LYS A 13 -2.46 4.28 6.43
CA LYS A 13 -3.71 4.17 5.69
C LYS A 13 -3.41 4.25 4.19
N VAL A 14 -4.25 3.59 3.42
CA VAL A 14 -4.16 3.54 1.97
C VAL A 14 -5.53 3.75 1.33
N TRP A 15 -5.51 4.24 0.10
CA TRP A 15 -6.60 4.01 -0.85
C TRP A 15 -6.03 3.38 -2.12
N VAL A 16 -6.89 2.72 -2.87
CA VAL A 16 -6.54 2.10 -4.16
C VAL A 16 -7.25 2.87 -5.26
N GLU A 17 -6.50 3.22 -6.30
CA GLU A 17 -7.00 3.87 -7.50
C GLU A 17 -6.96 2.91 -8.68
N HIS A 18 -8.08 2.82 -9.39
CA HIS A 18 -8.21 2.10 -10.66
C HIS A 18 -8.64 3.09 -11.73
N ASN A 19 -7.85 3.25 -12.79
CA ASN A 19 -8.10 4.24 -13.85
C ASN A 19 -8.34 5.68 -13.34
N GLY A 20 -7.69 6.05 -12.23
CA GLY A 20 -7.81 7.37 -11.60
C GLY A 20 -9.04 7.56 -10.70
N GLU A 21 -9.83 6.51 -10.46
CA GLU A 21 -10.95 6.52 -9.52
C GLU A 21 -10.65 5.72 -8.26
N GLU A 22 -11.06 6.22 -7.10
CA GLU A 22 -10.89 5.52 -5.84
C GLU A 22 -11.86 4.33 -5.74
N ILE A 23 -11.32 3.11 -5.67
CA ILE A 23 -12.12 1.87 -5.58
C ILE A 23 -12.19 1.29 -4.16
N GLY A 24 -11.35 1.79 -3.25
CA GLY A 24 -11.43 1.37 -1.85
C GLY A 24 -10.36 1.95 -0.95
N ARG A 25 -10.58 1.79 0.36
CA ARG A 25 -9.69 2.27 1.43
C ARG A 25 -9.37 1.17 2.41
N GLY A 26 -8.18 1.24 2.98
CA GLY A 26 -7.78 0.35 4.05
C GLY A 26 -6.53 0.81 4.79
N LYS A 27 -5.89 -0.14 5.46
CA LYS A 27 -4.66 0.03 6.22
C LYS A 27 -3.72 -1.13 5.91
N ILE A 28 -2.42 -0.85 5.83
CA ILE A 28 -1.41 -1.88 5.64
C ILE A 28 -1.24 -2.68 6.94
N THR A 29 -1.67 -3.94 6.95
CA THR A 29 -1.57 -4.84 8.11
C THR A 29 -0.34 -5.74 8.05
N SER A 30 0.17 -6.03 6.85
CA SER A 30 1.46 -6.71 6.67
C SER A 30 2.26 -6.08 5.54
N LEU A 31 3.57 -5.99 5.74
CA LEU A 31 4.53 -5.53 4.75
C LEU A 31 5.71 -6.49 4.78
N LYS A 32 5.95 -7.16 3.65
CA LYS A 32 7.01 -8.16 3.52
C LYS A 32 7.91 -7.83 2.35
N ARG A 33 9.22 -8.00 2.56
CA ARG A 33 10.22 -8.02 1.49
C ARG A 33 10.75 -9.45 1.42
N ASN A 34 10.53 -10.12 0.29
CA ASN A 34 10.75 -11.56 0.18
C ASN A 34 9.94 -12.33 1.26
N LYS A 35 10.62 -12.99 2.20
CA LYS A 35 9.99 -13.74 3.30
C LYS A 35 10.00 -12.98 4.62
N ASP A 36 10.71 -11.86 4.69
CA ASP A 36 10.95 -11.11 5.91
C ASP A 36 9.88 -10.03 6.10
N GLU A 37 9.32 -9.96 7.31
CA GLU A 37 8.41 -8.90 7.69
C GLU A 37 9.18 -7.64 8.07
N VAL A 38 8.80 -6.50 7.48
CA VAL A 38 9.53 -5.24 7.60
C VAL A 38 8.59 -4.11 8.01
N LYS A 39 9.16 -3.06 8.64
CA LYS A 39 8.40 -1.87 9.03
C LYS A 39 8.25 -0.87 7.89
N GLU A 40 9.25 -0.80 7.00
CA GLU A 40 9.23 0.08 5.85
C GLU A 40 9.96 -0.53 4.64
N VAL A 41 9.55 -0.14 3.44
CA VAL A 41 10.18 -0.48 2.17
C VAL A 41 10.40 0.80 1.37
N GLN A 42 11.62 0.97 0.84
CA GLN A 42 11.98 2.13 0.03
C GLN A 42 11.55 1.99 -1.43
N LYS A 43 11.60 3.10 -2.17
CA LYS A 43 11.40 3.15 -3.62
C LYS A 43 12.23 2.08 -4.34
N SER A 44 11.69 1.58 -5.45
CA SER A 44 12.36 0.62 -6.35
C SER A 44 12.67 -0.74 -5.73
N VAL A 45 12.01 -1.09 -4.63
CA VAL A 45 12.08 -2.41 -4.01
C VAL A 45 10.72 -3.08 -4.10
N GLU A 46 10.72 -4.35 -4.51
CA GLU A 46 9.51 -5.16 -4.51
C GLU A 46 9.11 -5.54 -3.09
N CYS A 47 7.82 -5.46 -2.82
CA CYS A 47 7.24 -5.90 -1.57
C CYS A 47 5.86 -6.53 -1.75
N GLY A 48 5.52 -7.40 -0.80
CA GLY A 48 4.17 -7.88 -0.57
C GLY A 48 3.48 -7.01 0.47
N ILE A 49 2.25 -6.61 0.20
CA ILE A 49 1.44 -5.75 1.05
C ILE A 49 0.12 -6.47 1.31
N LEU A 50 -0.32 -6.51 2.57
CA LEU A 50 -1.69 -6.88 2.93
C LEU A 50 -2.44 -5.63 3.39
N ILE A 51 -3.61 -5.39 2.79
CA ILE A 51 -4.48 -4.25 3.08
C ILE A 51 -5.76 -4.78 3.73
N GLU A 52 -6.15 -4.17 4.85
CA GLU A 52 -7.42 -4.45 5.51
C GLU A 52 -8.26 -3.17 5.71
N PRO A 53 -9.59 -3.22 5.48
CA PRO A 53 -10.33 -4.35 4.91
C PRO A 53 -9.90 -4.68 3.48
N LYS A 54 -10.22 -5.90 3.01
CA LYS A 54 -9.97 -6.31 1.63
C LYS A 54 -10.69 -5.33 0.70
N VAL A 55 -9.97 -4.82 -0.29
CA VAL A 55 -10.53 -4.04 -1.40
C VAL A 55 -10.84 -5.02 -2.53
N GLU A 56 -12.08 -5.07 -2.98
CA GLU A 56 -12.50 -5.92 -4.09
C GLU A 56 -12.14 -5.28 -5.43
N GLY A 57 -11.86 -6.09 -6.45
CA GLY A 57 -11.57 -5.59 -7.80
C GLY A 57 -10.19 -4.96 -7.98
N ILE A 58 -9.21 -5.28 -7.12
CA ILE A 58 -7.81 -4.90 -7.38
C ILE A 58 -7.28 -5.72 -8.58
N GLU A 59 -6.75 -5.02 -9.58
CA GLU A 59 -6.17 -5.59 -10.80
C GLU A 59 -4.70 -5.14 -11.01
N GLU A 60 -4.04 -5.70 -12.02
CA GLU A 60 -2.72 -5.22 -12.43
C GLU A 60 -2.82 -3.78 -12.95
N ASN A 61 -1.83 -2.95 -12.60
CA ASN A 61 -1.74 -1.51 -12.87
C ASN A 61 -2.54 -0.58 -11.95
N ASP A 62 -3.23 -1.11 -10.93
CA ASP A 62 -3.80 -0.27 -9.88
C ASP A 62 -2.73 0.42 -9.03
N GLU A 63 -3.04 1.65 -8.61
CA GLU A 63 -2.16 2.43 -7.76
C GLU A 63 -2.60 2.35 -6.30
N ILE A 64 -1.66 2.00 -5.41
CA ILE A 64 -1.88 2.02 -3.96
C ILE A 64 -1.24 3.28 -3.40
N VAL A 65 -2.06 4.22 -2.95
CA VAL A 65 -1.59 5.50 -2.42
C VAL A 65 -1.61 5.47 -0.90
N LEU A 66 -0.46 5.81 -0.29
CA LEU A 66 -0.28 5.82 1.16
C LEU A 66 -0.42 7.23 1.73
N TYR A 67 -1.07 7.33 2.90
CA TYR A 67 -1.15 8.58 3.64
C TYR A 67 -1.09 8.37 5.16
N LYS A 68 -0.65 9.42 5.85
CA LYS A 68 -0.67 9.51 7.30
C LYS A 68 -1.69 10.57 7.70
N LEU A 69 -2.63 10.20 8.56
CA LEU A 69 -3.47 11.19 9.23
C LEU A 69 -2.64 11.91 10.29
N VAL A 70 -2.47 13.21 10.11
CA VAL A 70 -1.89 14.11 11.11
C VAL A 70 -3.06 14.80 11.81
N LYS A 71 -3.18 14.60 13.12
CA LYS A 71 -4.10 15.39 13.93
C LYS A 71 -3.36 16.67 14.34
N ASN A 72 -3.98 17.82 14.06
CA ASN A 72 -3.58 19.10 14.63
C ASN A 72 -4.09 19.22 16.06
#